data_AF-A0A1B3PQJ0-F1
#
_entry.id   AF-A0A1B3PQJ0-F1
#
_cell.length_a   1.000
_cell.length_b   1.000
_cell.length_c   1.000
_cell.angle_alpha   90.00
_cell.angle_beta   90.00
_cell.angle_gamma   90.00
#
_symmetry.space_group_name_H-M   'P 1'
#
loop_
_entity.id
_entity.type
_entity.pdbx_description
1 polymer ?
#
loop_
_entity_poly.entity_id
_entity_poly.type
_entity_poly.pdbx_seq_one_letter_code
_entity_poly.pdbx_strand_id
1 'polypeptide(L)'
;MSDVKYRLVTRSDFDGLVCAVLLNELDLIDDITFVHPKDMQDGKIAITERDITTNLPYVPGARLVFDHHESETVRNSGRRDENHIIEAHAPSAARVVYNYYGGKAAFPRITDEMMAAVDQADSAQYSRDDILNPQGWVLLNYLMDSRTGLGRFREFRISNYALMMDLIQYCRDHTIEEILALPDVQERVNLYREHAPKAQAQLENCAICIGNLVVLDLRDEETIWATNRFMIYALFPQCNISIHVMWGLQKQNTVFATGKSILDRSSKTHVGNLMLEFGGGGHAAAGTCQVANDKADTMLKTLIERITTDG
;
A
#
# COMPACT_ATOMS: atom_id res chain seq x y z
N MET A 1 13.94 26.38 -18.01
CA MET A 1 13.48 25.56 -16.88
C MET A 1 13.80 26.33 -15.62
N SER A 2 12.91 26.39 -14.64
CA SER A 2 13.18 27.13 -13.39
C SER A 2 14.30 26.45 -12.61
N ASP A 3 15.27 27.20 -12.08
CA ASP A 3 16.34 26.66 -11.21
C ASP A 3 15.83 26.13 -9.86
N VAL A 4 14.55 26.35 -9.54
CA VAL A 4 13.94 25.94 -8.28
C VAL A 4 13.61 24.45 -8.32
N LYS A 5 14.25 23.69 -7.42
CA LYS A 5 13.97 22.27 -7.14
C LYS A 5 13.11 22.11 -5.89
N TYR A 6 12.31 21.07 -5.89
CA TYR A 6 11.38 20.73 -4.82
C TYR A 6 11.80 19.46 -4.08
N ARG A 7 11.29 19.29 -2.86
CA ARG A 7 11.33 18.01 -2.17
C ARG A 7 10.03 17.25 -2.45
N LEU A 8 10.12 16.00 -2.84
CA LEU A 8 8.97 15.11 -2.93
C LEU A 8 8.67 14.50 -1.55
N VAL A 9 7.44 14.62 -1.08
CA VAL A 9 6.95 13.90 0.10
C VAL A 9 5.88 12.92 -0.35
N THR A 10 6.12 11.62 -0.18
CA THR A 10 5.24 10.57 -0.72
C THR A 10 5.25 9.32 0.16
N ARG A 11 4.51 8.28 -0.21
CA ARG A 11 4.50 6.99 0.47
C ARG A 11 5.66 6.11 -0.02
N SER A 12 6.16 5.24 0.86
CA SER A 12 7.15 4.21 0.48
C SER A 12 6.46 2.99 -0.16
N ASP A 13 5.80 3.19 -1.29
CA ASP A 13 5.16 2.15 -2.09
C ASP A 13 5.40 2.39 -3.59
N PHE A 14 4.85 1.50 -4.44
CA PHE A 14 5.11 1.53 -5.87
C PHE A 14 4.57 2.80 -6.55
N ASP A 15 3.47 3.36 -6.06
CA ASP A 15 2.94 4.64 -6.56
C ASP A 15 3.86 5.82 -6.21
N GLY A 16 4.35 5.88 -4.98
CA GLY A 16 5.36 6.85 -4.58
C GLY A 16 6.67 6.73 -5.37
N LEU A 17 7.11 5.49 -5.67
CA LEU A 17 8.27 5.23 -6.54
C LEU A 17 8.06 5.83 -7.93
N VAL A 18 6.95 5.52 -8.60
CA VAL A 18 6.70 6.01 -9.96
C VAL A 18 6.47 7.53 -9.97
N CYS A 19 5.83 8.11 -8.95
CA CYS A 19 5.77 9.56 -8.76
C CYS A 19 7.16 10.20 -8.75
N ALA A 20 8.11 9.60 -8.01
CA ALA A 20 9.48 10.07 -7.95
C ALA A 20 10.20 9.96 -9.31
N VAL A 21 10.01 8.85 -10.03
CA VAL A 21 10.56 8.68 -11.40
C VAL A 21 10.06 9.77 -12.33
N LEU A 22 8.75 10.05 -12.34
CA LEU A 22 8.14 11.09 -13.19
C LEU A 22 8.68 12.48 -12.85
N LEU A 23 8.74 12.86 -11.58
CA LEU A 23 9.20 14.18 -11.17
C LEU A 23 10.72 14.35 -11.36
N ASN A 24 11.49 13.27 -11.26
CA ASN A 24 12.92 13.26 -11.58
C ASN A 24 13.17 13.40 -13.09
N GLU A 25 12.36 12.75 -13.93
CA GLU A 25 12.43 12.85 -15.40
C GLU A 25 12.22 14.29 -15.91
N LEU A 26 11.37 15.06 -15.22
CA LEU A 26 11.16 16.49 -15.47
C LEU A 26 12.19 17.40 -14.80
N ASP A 27 13.14 16.82 -14.07
CA ASP A 27 14.16 17.53 -13.31
C ASP A 27 13.52 18.55 -12.33
N LEU A 28 12.46 18.14 -11.62
CA LEU A 28 11.71 19.01 -10.68
C LEU A 28 12.11 18.82 -9.21
N ILE A 29 12.68 17.67 -8.85
CA ILE A 29 12.96 17.32 -7.46
C ILE A 29 14.44 17.03 -7.23
N ASP A 30 14.93 17.40 -6.03
CA ASP A 30 16.31 17.15 -5.58
C ASP A 30 16.40 16.44 -4.23
N ASP A 31 15.24 16.20 -3.58
CA ASP A 31 15.13 15.51 -2.30
C ASP A 31 13.81 14.72 -2.24
N ILE A 32 13.79 13.63 -1.48
CA ILE A 32 12.63 12.75 -1.34
C ILE A 32 12.50 12.33 0.13
N THR A 33 11.30 12.43 0.67
CA THR A 33 10.97 11.94 2.01
C THR A 33 9.77 10.99 1.92
N PHE A 34 9.96 9.75 2.35
CA PHE A 34 8.87 8.80 2.48
C PHE A 34 8.20 8.89 3.85
N VAL A 35 6.87 9.00 3.86
CA VAL A 35 6.08 9.16 5.10
C VAL A 35 4.83 8.27 5.07
N HIS A 36 4.27 8.00 6.26
CA HIS A 36 2.99 7.32 6.38
C HIS A 36 1.83 8.35 6.38
N PRO A 37 0.68 8.07 5.74
CA PRO A 37 -0.46 9.00 5.70
C PRO A 37 -0.93 9.50 7.07
N LYS A 38 -0.83 8.64 8.10
CA LYS A 38 -1.16 9.01 9.47
C LYS A 38 -0.25 10.10 10.02
N ASP A 39 1.05 10.10 9.72
CA ASP A 39 1.97 11.10 10.23
C ASP A 39 1.73 12.48 9.58
N MET A 40 1.24 12.48 8.34
CA MET A 40 0.72 13.70 7.69
C MET A 40 -0.53 14.21 8.39
N GLN A 41 -1.51 13.34 8.68
CA GLN A 41 -2.75 13.72 9.38
C GLN A 41 -2.51 14.19 10.82
N ASP A 42 -1.57 13.56 11.52
CA ASP A 42 -1.16 13.92 12.87
C ASP A 42 -0.27 15.19 12.91
N GLY A 43 0.07 15.78 11.74
CA GLY A 43 0.88 17.00 11.66
C GLY A 43 2.35 16.83 12.08
N LYS A 44 2.88 15.60 12.02
CA LYS A 44 4.27 15.29 12.43
C LYS A 44 5.29 15.61 11.35
N ILE A 45 4.85 15.71 10.10
CA ILE A 45 5.71 16.01 8.95
C ILE A 45 5.68 17.51 8.68
N ALA A 46 6.84 18.16 8.75
CA ALA A 46 6.96 19.56 8.38
C ALA A 46 6.84 19.70 6.86
N ILE A 47 5.81 20.44 6.41
CA ILE A 47 5.53 20.74 5.00
C ILE A 47 5.67 22.25 4.76
N THR A 48 6.30 22.60 3.64
CA THR A 48 6.62 23.97 3.22
C THR A 48 6.35 24.15 1.72
N GLU A 49 6.47 25.39 1.23
CA GLU A 49 6.30 25.72 -0.19
C GLU A 49 7.38 25.12 -1.11
N ARG A 50 8.41 24.44 -0.55
CA ARG A 50 9.37 23.63 -1.31
C ARG A 50 8.86 22.21 -1.59
N ASP A 51 7.72 21.82 -1.01
CA ASP A 51 7.28 20.43 -1.05
C ASP A 51 6.23 20.16 -2.12
N ILE A 52 6.45 19.10 -2.90
CA ILE A 52 5.40 18.46 -3.70
C ILE A 52 4.98 17.20 -2.96
N THR A 53 3.69 17.03 -2.71
CA THR A 53 3.17 15.81 -2.06
C THR A 53 2.41 14.94 -3.05
N THR A 54 2.60 13.62 -3.02
CA THR A 54 1.83 12.68 -3.84
C THR A 54 1.28 11.53 -3.01
N ASN A 55 0.06 11.07 -3.31
CA ASN A 55 -0.61 9.94 -2.61
C ASN A 55 -0.62 10.12 -1.07
N LEU A 56 -0.90 11.34 -0.62
CA LEU A 56 -0.93 11.69 0.80
C LEU A 56 -2.10 12.65 1.08
N PRO A 57 -2.62 12.66 2.31
CA PRO A 57 -3.65 13.61 2.73
C PRO A 57 -3.27 15.06 2.44
N TYR A 58 -4.23 15.87 2.03
CA TYR A 58 -3.98 17.24 1.60
C TYR A 58 -3.36 18.12 2.71
N VAL A 59 -2.32 18.87 2.36
CA VAL A 59 -1.69 19.87 3.25
C VAL A 59 -1.52 21.20 2.51
N PRO A 60 -2.09 22.31 3.00
CA PRO A 60 -2.11 23.58 2.27
C PRO A 60 -0.73 24.24 2.13
N GLY A 61 0.23 23.91 2.99
CA GLY A 61 1.58 24.47 2.93
C GLY A 61 2.43 23.98 1.76
N ALA A 62 2.01 22.92 1.06
CA ALA A 62 2.76 22.34 -0.06
C ALA A 62 2.66 23.20 -1.33
N ARG A 63 3.68 23.11 -2.19
CA ARG A 63 3.68 23.72 -3.53
C ARG A 63 2.60 23.15 -4.43
N LEU A 64 2.53 21.83 -4.49
CA LEU A 64 1.56 21.04 -5.25
C LEU A 64 1.23 19.78 -4.45
N VAL A 65 -0.04 19.39 -4.49
CA VAL A 65 -0.56 18.17 -3.88
C VAL A 65 -1.26 17.36 -4.96
N PHE A 66 -0.68 16.20 -5.30
CA PHE A 66 -1.28 15.25 -6.25
C PHE A 66 -1.97 14.13 -5.50
N ASP A 67 -3.27 13.97 -5.74
CA ASP A 67 -4.06 12.93 -5.12
C ASP A 67 -5.14 12.38 -6.06
N HIS A 68 -5.69 11.23 -5.72
CA HIS A 68 -6.76 10.54 -6.44
C HIS A 68 -7.79 9.91 -5.49
N HIS A 69 -7.65 10.07 -4.18
CA HIS A 69 -8.60 9.51 -3.22
C HIS A 69 -9.88 10.34 -3.16
N GLU A 70 -11.02 9.69 -3.46
CA GLU A 70 -12.34 10.32 -3.32
C GLU A 70 -12.56 10.89 -1.89
N SER A 71 -12.02 10.24 -0.86
CA SER A 71 -12.13 10.73 0.52
C SER A 71 -11.54 12.12 0.73
N GLU A 72 -10.50 12.50 -0.01
CA GLU A 72 -9.91 13.84 0.09
C GLU A 72 -10.75 14.90 -0.64
N THR A 73 -11.53 14.53 -1.67
CA THR A 73 -12.53 15.43 -2.28
C THR A 73 -13.63 15.81 -1.28
N VAL A 74 -14.06 14.83 -0.46
CA VAL A 74 -15.08 15.04 0.57
C VAL A 74 -14.50 15.80 1.77
N ARG A 75 -13.34 15.37 2.27
CA ARG A 75 -12.68 15.97 3.44
C ARG A 75 -12.31 17.43 3.22
N ASN A 76 -11.90 17.78 2.01
CA ASN A 76 -11.52 19.15 1.64
C ASN A 76 -12.64 19.85 0.85
N SER A 77 -13.88 19.36 0.93
CA SER A 77 -15.02 19.98 0.27
C SER A 77 -15.16 21.46 0.66
N GLY A 78 -15.33 22.32 -0.34
CA GLY A 78 -15.37 23.77 -0.14
C GLY A 78 -14.01 24.48 -0.18
N ARG A 79 -12.89 23.74 -0.18
CA ARG A 79 -11.57 24.29 -0.51
C ARG A 79 -11.34 24.24 -2.02
N ARG A 80 -10.88 25.36 -2.58
CA ARG A 80 -10.52 25.49 -4.00
C ARG A 80 -9.09 25.98 -4.10
N ASP A 81 -8.19 25.30 -3.41
CA ASP A 81 -6.78 25.65 -3.45
C ASP A 81 -6.19 25.21 -4.80
N GLU A 82 -5.60 26.15 -5.53
CA GLU A 82 -5.03 25.92 -6.88
C GLU A 82 -3.89 24.89 -6.86
N ASN A 83 -3.30 24.64 -5.69
CA ASN A 83 -2.23 23.65 -5.52
C ASN A 83 -2.73 22.21 -5.37
N HIS A 84 -4.04 21.97 -5.23
CA HIS A 84 -4.59 20.62 -5.06
C HIS A 84 -5.02 20.02 -6.40
N ILE A 85 -4.15 19.20 -6.97
CA ILE A 85 -4.37 18.49 -8.22
C ILE A 85 -4.95 17.12 -7.89
N ILE A 86 -6.28 17.02 -7.92
CA ILE A 86 -7.00 15.79 -7.56
C ILE A 86 -7.83 15.25 -8.72
N GLU A 87 -7.59 13.98 -9.07
CA GLU A 87 -8.37 13.25 -10.08
C GLU A 87 -8.95 11.98 -9.43
N ALA A 88 -10.16 12.06 -8.85
CA ALA A 88 -10.75 10.95 -8.09
C ALA A 88 -11.00 9.65 -8.90
N HIS A 89 -10.99 9.74 -10.23
CA HIS A 89 -11.13 8.59 -11.13
C HIS A 89 -9.78 8.03 -11.61
N ALA A 90 -8.67 8.71 -11.31
CA ALA A 90 -7.36 8.19 -11.64
C ALA A 90 -7.04 6.97 -10.76
N PRO A 91 -6.48 5.89 -11.34
CA PRO A 91 -6.17 4.67 -10.61
C PRO A 91 -4.96 4.78 -9.66
N SER A 92 -4.14 5.83 -9.78
CA SER A 92 -2.93 6.08 -8.98
C SER A 92 -2.60 7.57 -8.94
N ALA A 93 -1.83 8.04 -7.95
CA ALA A 93 -1.34 9.43 -7.93
C ALA A 93 -0.28 9.67 -9.02
N ALA A 94 0.51 8.65 -9.37
CA ALA A 94 1.44 8.70 -10.50
C ALA A 94 0.71 8.99 -11.80
N ARG A 95 -0.50 8.45 -12.01
CA ARG A 95 -1.33 8.78 -13.17
C ARG A 95 -1.74 10.25 -13.18
N VAL A 96 -2.07 10.82 -12.01
CA VAL A 96 -2.41 12.25 -11.90
C VAL A 96 -1.20 13.12 -12.25
N VAL A 97 -0.01 12.80 -11.73
CA VAL A 97 1.25 13.48 -12.10
C VAL A 97 1.50 13.37 -13.60
N TYR A 98 1.36 12.17 -14.17
CA TYR A 98 1.55 11.90 -15.58
C TYR A 98 0.61 12.75 -16.46
N ASN A 99 -0.69 12.76 -16.12
CA ASN A 99 -1.70 13.53 -16.84
C ASN A 99 -1.44 15.05 -16.75
N TYR A 100 -1.21 15.55 -15.54
CA TYR A 100 -1.01 16.98 -15.27
C TYR A 100 0.12 17.60 -16.10
N TYR A 101 1.24 16.88 -16.24
CA TYR A 101 2.40 17.40 -16.98
C TYR A 101 2.33 17.14 -18.49
N GLY A 102 1.27 16.52 -19.03
CA GLY A 102 1.07 16.35 -20.48
C GLY A 102 1.30 14.93 -21.01
N GLY A 103 1.34 13.93 -20.13
CA GLY A 103 1.39 12.52 -20.47
C GLY A 103 2.56 12.15 -21.38
N LYS A 104 2.31 11.32 -22.39
CA LYS A 104 3.38 10.73 -23.22
C LYS A 104 4.26 11.78 -23.91
N ALA A 105 3.71 12.95 -24.23
CA ALA A 105 4.44 14.04 -24.83
C ALA A 105 5.51 14.62 -23.89
N ALA A 106 5.21 14.69 -22.59
CA ALA A 106 6.17 15.14 -21.56
C ALA A 106 7.09 14.02 -21.06
N PHE A 107 6.64 12.77 -21.17
CA PHE A 107 7.33 11.59 -20.64
C PHE A 107 7.65 10.56 -21.73
N PRO A 108 8.48 10.88 -22.74
CA PRO A 108 8.72 9.99 -23.87
C PRO A 108 9.44 8.69 -23.49
N ARG A 109 10.29 8.72 -22.45
CA ARG A 109 11.04 7.55 -21.94
C ARG A 109 10.24 6.65 -21.01
N ILE A 110 9.21 7.19 -20.36
CA ILE A 110 8.35 6.43 -19.46
C ILE A 110 7.51 5.45 -20.30
N THR A 111 7.60 4.17 -20.01
CA THR A 111 6.89 3.13 -20.76
C THR A 111 5.41 3.10 -20.38
N ASP A 112 4.55 2.74 -21.34
CA ASP A 112 3.13 2.55 -21.06
C ASP A 112 2.91 1.36 -20.11
N GLU A 113 3.82 0.38 -20.16
CA GLU A 113 3.85 -0.78 -19.26
C GLU A 113 4.05 -0.38 -17.79
N MET A 114 5.03 0.47 -17.47
CA MET A 114 5.25 0.93 -16.10
C MET A 114 4.04 1.72 -15.58
N MET A 115 3.47 2.58 -16.43
CA MET A 115 2.27 3.33 -16.09
C MET A 115 1.03 2.43 -15.90
N ALA A 116 0.89 1.36 -16.69
CA ALA A 116 -0.17 0.38 -16.48
C ALA A 116 0.04 -0.41 -15.18
N ALA A 117 1.29 -0.74 -14.84
CA ALA A 117 1.62 -1.48 -13.64
C ALA A 117 1.33 -0.70 -12.36
N VAL A 118 1.66 0.60 -12.30
CA VAL A 118 1.36 1.43 -11.12
C VAL A 118 -0.14 1.62 -10.94
N ASP A 119 -0.87 1.78 -12.04
CA ASP A 119 -2.33 1.86 -12.02
C ASP A 119 -2.97 0.57 -11.51
N GLN A 120 -2.46 -0.59 -11.96
CA GLN A 120 -2.90 -1.89 -11.48
C GLN A 120 -2.62 -2.06 -9.99
N ALA A 121 -1.44 -1.63 -9.54
CA ALA A 121 -0.99 -1.79 -8.16
C ALA A 121 -1.84 -1.02 -7.16
N ASP A 122 -2.08 0.26 -7.43
CA ASP A 122 -2.74 1.12 -6.45
C ASP A 122 -4.27 0.91 -6.44
N SER A 123 -4.86 0.60 -7.61
CA SER A 123 -6.27 0.17 -7.72
C SER A 123 -6.52 -1.30 -7.29
N ALA A 124 -5.45 -2.04 -7.00
CA ALA A 124 -5.44 -3.46 -6.65
C ALA A 124 -6.22 -4.34 -7.67
N GLN A 125 -6.04 -4.07 -8.96
CA GLN A 125 -6.66 -4.81 -10.07
C GLN A 125 -5.84 -6.05 -10.44
N TYR A 126 -5.62 -6.92 -9.46
CA TYR A 126 -4.88 -8.16 -9.65
C TYR A 126 -5.80 -9.35 -9.88
N SER A 127 -5.39 -10.24 -10.78
CA SER A 127 -5.97 -11.56 -10.94
C SER A 127 -5.53 -12.50 -9.81
N ARG A 128 -6.17 -13.66 -9.71
CA ARG A 128 -5.72 -14.70 -8.75
C ARG A 128 -4.31 -15.19 -9.06
N ASP A 129 -3.93 -15.25 -10.33
CA ASP A 129 -2.59 -15.70 -10.72
C ASP A 129 -1.52 -14.66 -10.37
N ASP A 130 -1.81 -13.37 -10.56
CA ASP A 130 -0.94 -12.27 -10.11
C ASP A 130 -0.61 -12.37 -8.61
N ILE A 131 -1.55 -12.87 -7.81
CA ILE A 131 -1.37 -13.05 -6.36
C ILE A 131 -0.52 -14.29 -6.04
N LEU A 132 -0.80 -15.41 -6.71
CA LEU A 132 -0.16 -16.71 -6.43
C LEU A 132 1.24 -16.81 -7.01
N ASN A 133 1.43 -16.27 -8.22
CA ASN A 133 2.63 -16.42 -9.02
C ASN A 133 3.14 -15.06 -9.55
N PRO A 134 3.32 -14.03 -8.70
CA PRO A 134 3.67 -12.69 -9.17
C PRO A 134 4.98 -12.69 -9.97
N GLN A 135 4.94 -12.04 -11.13
CA GLN A 135 6.09 -11.82 -12.01
C GLN A 135 6.22 -10.33 -12.34
N GLY A 136 7.35 -9.95 -12.93
CA GLY A 136 7.57 -8.60 -13.46
C GLY A 136 7.23 -7.50 -12.44
N TRP A 137 6.45 -6.51 -12.89
CA TRP A 137 6.09 -5.35 -12.07
C TRP A 137 5.21 -5.72 -10.88
N VAL A 138 4.38 -6.76 -11.00
CA VAL A 138 3.56 -7.27 -9.89
C VAL A 138 4.45 -7.77 -8.77
N LEU A 139 5.49 -8.54 -9.12
CA LEU A 139 6.48 -9.01 -8.15
C LEU A 139 7.21 -7.83 -7.52
N LEU A 140 7.72 -6.88 -8.31
CA LEU A 140 8.42 -5.71 -7.78
C LEU A 140 7.52 -4.92 -6.80
N ASN A 141 6.26 -4.68 -7.15
CA ASN A 141 5.30 -4.03 -6.26
C ASN A 141 5.17 -4.77 -4.92
N TYR A 142 4.99 -6.09 -4.93
CA TYR A 142 4.90 -6.85 -3.69
C TYR A 142 6.20 -6.87 -2.88
N LEU A 143 7.37 -6.81 -3.52
CA LEU A 143 8.64 -6.69 -2.79
C LEU A 143 8.76 -5.33 -2.08
N MET A 144 8.24 -4.26 -2.70
CA MET A 144 8.28 -2.90 -2.15
C MET A 144 7.17 -2.64 -1.13
N ASP A 145 6.06 -3.37 -1.19
CA ASP A 145 4.97 -3.25 -0.23
C ASP A 145 5.44 -3.68 1.17
N SER A 146 5.57 -2.70 2.08
CA SER A 146 5.92 -2.95 3.48
C SER A 146 5.00 -3.97 4.18
N ARG A 147 3.76 -4.13 3.71
CA ARG A 147 2.78 -5.09 4.23
C ARG A 147 3.11 -6.53 3.88
N THR A 148 3.92 -6.76 2.84
CA THR A 148 4.48 -8.09 2.53
C THR A 148 5.35 -8.62 3.68
N GLY A 149 5.95 -7.72 4.45
CA GLY A 149 6.66 -8.08 5.69
C GLY A 149 8.09 -8.57 5.49
N LEU A 150 8.70 -8.39 4.31
CA LEU A 150 10.11 -8.75 4.07
C LEU A 150 11.07 -8.06 5.05
N GLY A 151 10.77 -6.81 5.42
CA GLY A 151 11.59 -6.05 6.38
C GLY A 151 11.68 -6.67 7.79
N ARG A 152 10.81 -7.62 8.14
CA ARG A 152 10.90 -8.37 9.42
C ARG A 152 12.16 -9.21 9.51
N PHE A 153 12.73 -9.60 8.37
CA PHE A 153 13.77 -10.62 8.28
C PHE A 153 15.20 -10.07 8.16
N ARG A 154 15.41 -8.74 8.27
CA ARG A 154 16.69 -8.01 8.51
C ARG A 154 18.00 -8.52 7.86
N GLU A 155 17.92 -9.24 6.74
CA GLU A 155 19.08 -9.89 6.08
C GLU A 155 19.50 -9.22 4.76
N PHE A 156 19.02 -8.02 4.48
CA PHE A 156 19.31 -7.32 3.23
C PHE A 156 20.57 -6.46 3.31
N ARG A 157 21.36 -6.42 2.22
CA ARG A 157 22.59 -5.63 2.13
C ARG A 157 22.32 -4.13 2.29
N ILE A 158 21.22 -3.66 1.71
CA ILE A 158 20.76 -2.28 1.79
C ILE A 158 19.36 -2.17 2.39
N SER A 159 19.08 -1.04 3.03
CA SER A 159 17.74 -0.75 3.56
C SER A 159 16.71 -0.61 2.43
N ASN A 160 15.42 -0.81 2.74
CA ASN A 160 14.36 -0.54 1.77
C ASN A 160 14.35 0.93 1.30
N TYR A 161 14.74 1.88 2.16
CA TYR A 161 14.86 3.27 1.77
C TYR A 161 15.93 3.47 0.70
N ALA A 162 17.12 2.89 0.91
CA ALA A 162 18.22 2.96 -0.05
C ALA A 162 17.84 2.27 -1.37
N LEU A 163 17.19 1.10 -1.30
CA LEU A 163 16.70 0.42 -2.50
C LEU A 163 15.67 1.26 -3.26
N MET A 164 14.75 1.94 -2.57
CA MET A 164 13.79 2.84 -3.22
C MET A 164 14.51 3.99 -3.94
N MET A 165 15.55 4.57 -3.33
CA MET A 165 16.36 5.61 -3.98
C MET A 165 17.07 5.10 -5.24
N ASP A 166 17.64 3.89 -5.18
CA ASP A 166 18.27 3.25 -6.33
C ASP A 166 17.25 2.94 -7.44
N LEU A 167 16.08 2.40 -7.08
CA LEU A 167 15.02 2.05 -8.03
C LEU A 167 14.47 3.25 -8.78
N ILE A 168 14.45 4.45 -8.19
CA ILE A 168 14.05 5.68 -8.90
C ILE A 168 14.94 5.91 -10.13
N GLN A 169 16.24 5.64 -10.00
CA GLN A 169 17.17 5.76 -11.12
C GLN A 169 17.01 4.59 -12.11
N TYR A 170 16.92 3.35 -11.61
CA TYR A 170 16.82 2.18 -12.47
C TYR A 170 15.52 2.12 -13.28
N CYS A 171 14.37 2.46 -12.69
CA CYS A 171 13.06 2.44 -13.36
C CYS A 171 12.97 3.37 -14.58
N ARG A 172 13.88 4.34 -14.71
CA ARG A 172 13.94 5.24 -15.86
C ARG A 172 14.55 4.58 -17.09
N ASP A 173 15.61 3.80 -16.91
CA ASP A 173 16.50 3.37 -17.98
C ASP A 173 16.58 1.85 -18.16
N HIS A 174 15.95 1.07 -17.27
CA HIS A 174 16.02 -0.39 -17.27
C HIS A 174 14.65 -1.03 -17.51
N THR A 175 14.63 -2.20 -18.14
CA THR A 175 13.41 -3.02 -18.20
C THR A 175 13.13 -3.67 -16.84
N ILE A 176 11.93 -4.20 -16.66
CA ILE A 176 11.58 -4.90 -15.43
C ILE A 176 12.42 -6.15 -15.19
N GLU A 177 12.82 -6.87 -16.24
CA GLU A 177 13.72 -8.03 -16.12
C GLU A 177 15.09 -7.61 -15.60
N GLU A 178 15.61 -6.49 -16.09
CA GLU A 178 16.90 -5.94 -15.66
C GLU A 178 16.83 -5.43 -14.21
N ILE A 179 15.74 -4.74 -13.83
CA ILE A 179 15.51 -4.30 -12.46
C ILE A 179 15.42 -5.50 -11.52
N LEU A 180 14.65 -6.53 -11.89
CA LEU A 180 14.54 -7.74 -11.08
C LEU A 180 15.87 -8.48 -10.99
N ALA A 181 16.78 -8.35 -11.96
CA ALA A 181 18.11 -8.95 -11.95
C ALA A 181 19.13 -8.19 -11.08
N LEU A 182 18.83 -6.98 -10.60
CA LEU A 182 19.72 -6.24 -9.70
C LEU A 182 20.00 -7.04 -8.42
N PRO A 183 21.25 -7.08 -7.91
CA PRO A 183 21.61 -7.90 -6.75
C PRO A 183 20.72 -7.67 -5.52
N ASP A 184 20.45 -6.40 -5.18
CA ASP A 184 19.63 -6.03 -4.01
C ASP A 184 18.13 -6.33 -4.20
N VAL A 185 17.67 -6.46 -5.45
CA VAL A 185 16.31 -6.92 -5.77
C VAL A 185 16.26 -8.44 -5.74
N GLN A 186 17.27 -9.12 -6.28
CA GLN A 186 17.37 -10.58 -6.28
C GLN A 186 17.40 -11.18 -4.88
N GLU A 187 18.12 -10.58 -3.91
CA GLU A 187 18.09 -11.05 -2.52
C GLU A 187 16.66 -11.05 -1.94
N ARG A 188 15.86 -10.02 -2.29
CA ARG A 188 14.45 -9.90 -1.87
C ARG A 188 13.55 -10.89 -2.60
N VAL A 189 13.76 -11.08 -3.90
CA VAL A 189 13.05 -12.09 -4.71
C VAL A 189 13.28 -13.48 -4.11
N ASN A 190 14.52 -13.82 -3.79
CA ASN A 190 14.89 -15.12 -3.25
C ASN A 190 14.20 -15.37 -1.90
N LEU A 191 14.29 -14.41 -0.97
CA LEU A 191 13.62 -14.53 0.33
C LEU A 191 12.10 -14.62 0.20
N TYR A 192 11.49 -13.80 -0.66
CA TYR A 192 10.04 -13.84 -0.93
C TYR A 192 9.61 -15.23 -1.43
N ARG A 193 10.36 -15.82 -2.37
CA ARG A 193 10.09 -17.15 -2.90
C ARG A 193 10.32 -18.26 -1.87
N GLU A 194 11.34 -18.14 -1.04
CA GLU A 194 11.60 -19.09 0.05
C GLU A 194 10.46 -19.09 1.09
N HIS A 195 9.91 -17.92 1.38
CA HIS A 195 8.81 -17.77 2.33
C HIS A 195 7.46 -18.20 1.77
N ALA A 196 7.24 -18.09 0.46
CA ALA A 196 5.94 -18.38 -0.18
C ALA A 196 5.28 -19.70 0.27
N PRO A 197 5.94 -20.89 0.21
CA PRO A 197 5.32 -22.13 0.66
C PRO A 197 5.06 -22.16 2.18
N LYS A 198 5.94 -21.57 2.99
CA LYS A 198 5.79 -21.50 4.46
C LYS A 198 4.59 -20.61 4.84
N ALA A 199 4.46 -19.48 4.16
CA ALA A 199 3.37 -18.53 4.36
C ALA A 199 2.03 -19.12 3.89
N GLN A 200 1.97 -19.80 2.75
CA GLN A 200 0.75 -20.47 2.29
C GLN A 200 0.29 -21.53 3.30
N ALA A 201 1.19 -22.41 3.74
CA ALA A 201 0.86 -23.42 4.75
C ALA A 201 0.40 -22.79 6.08
N GLN A 202 1.05 -21.71 6.53
CA GLN A 202 0.63 -20.97 7.72
C GLN A 202 -0.78 -20.40 7.57
N LEU A 203 -1.10 -19.76 6.43
CA LEU A 203 -2.42 -19.24 6.15
C LEU A 203 -3.48 -20.35 6.17
N GLU A 204 -3.20 -21.49 5.53
CA GLU A 204 -4.11 -22.64 5.49
C GLU A 204 -4.34 -23.26 6.87
N ASN A 205 -3.29 -23.36 7.70
CA ASN A 205 -3.38 -23.97 9.02
C ASN A 205 -4.06 -23.07 10.06
N CYS A 206 -3.88 -21.75 9.95
CA CYS A 206 -4.38 -20.78 10.95
C CYS A 206 -5.74 -20.18 10.59
N ALA A 207 -6.18 -20.32 9.34
CA ALA A 207 -7.42 -19.68 8.89
C ALA A 207 -8.67 -20.49 9.25
N ILE A 208 -9.71 -19.75 9.64
CA ILE A 208 -11.05 -20.28 9.90
C ILE A 208 -12.03 -19.50 9.03
N CYS A 209 -12.78 -20.22 8.18
CA CYS A 209 -13.84 -19.63 7.36
C CYS A 209 -15.17 -19.64 8.11
N ILE A 210 -15.84 -18.49 8.20
CA ILE A 210 -17.13 -18.30 8.86
C ILE A 210 -18.02 -17.50 7.92
N GLY A 211 -18.89 -18.20 7.18
CA GLY A 211 -19.71 -17.57 6.14
C GLY A 211 -18.84 -16.93 5.04
N ASN A 212 -19.04 -15.63 4.81
CA ASN A 212 -18.29 -14.82 3.83
C ASN A 212 -16.93 -14.31 4.34
N LEU A 213 -16.60 -14.55 5.62
CA LEU A 213 -15.41 -14.04 6.29
C LEU A 213 -14.36 -15.14 6.50
N VAL A 214 -13.09 -14.83 6.24
CA VAL A 214 -11.94 -15.64 6.70
C VAL A 214 -11.23 -14.95 7.87
N VAL A 215 -11.13 -15.62 9.00
CA VAL A 215 -10.40 -15.17 10.19
C VAL A 215 -9.06 -15.88 10.22
N LEU A 216 -7.98 -15.11 10.30
CA LEU A 216 -6.61 -15.59 10.43
C LEU A 216 -6.05 -15.14 11.78
N ASP A 217 -5.95 -16.04 12.74
CA ASP A 217 -5.33 -15.75 14.03
C ASP A 217 -3.87 -16.21 14.03
N LEU A 218 -2.95 -15.25 14.09
CA LEU A 218 -1.50 -15.47 14.06
C LEU A 218 -0.84 -15.26 15.42
N ARG A 219 -1.62 -15.10 16.51
CA ARG A 219 -1.05 -14.81 17.84
C ARG A 219 -0.19 -15.96 18.38
N ASP A 220 -0.52 -17.19 18.05
CA ASP A 220 0.22 -18.37 18.51
C ASP A 220 1.38 -18.76 17.59
N GLU A 221 1.54 -18.07 16.45
CA GLU A 221 2.65 -18.29 15.53
C GLU A 221 3.91 -17.56 15.99
N GLU A 222 5.01 -18.30 16.17
CA GLU A 222 6.30 -17.69 16.53
C GLU A 222 6.85 -16.79 15.41
N THR A 223 6.71 -17.24 14.16
CA THR A 223 7.17 -16.53 12.97
C THR A 223 6.01 -16.26 12.04
N ILE A 224 5.80 -15.00 11.64
CA ILE A 224 4.85 -14.64 10.58
C ILE A 224 5.61 -14.49 9.26
N TRP A 225 5.47 -15.47 8.39
CA TRP A 225 6.20 -15.54 7.11
C TRP A 225 5.77 -14.43 6.14
N ALA A 226 6.72 -13.98 5.32
CA ALA A 226 6.44 -12.92 4.34
C ALA A 226 5.60 -13.45 3.17
N THR A 227 4.55 -12.72 2.80
CA THR A 227 3.73 -12.99 1.62
C THR A 227 2.95 -11.73 1.25
N ASN A 228 2.54 -11.61 -0.01
CA ASN A 228 1.75 -10.45 -0.41
C ASN A 228 0.39 -10.46 0.32
N ARG A 229 -0.12 -9.26 0.61
CA ARG A 229 -1.34 -9.04 1.41
C ARG A 229 -2.62 -9.64 0.83
N PHE A 230 -2.60 -10.02 -0.44
CA PHE A 230 -3.78 -10.57 -1.13
C PHE A 230 -3.82 -12.10 -1.14
N MET A 231 -2.73 -12.76 -0.70
CA MET A 231 -2.61 -14.23 -0.69
C MET A 231 -3.80 -14.90 0.00
N ILE A 232 -4.27 -14.34 1.11
CA ILE A 232 -5.44 -14.87 1.84
C ILE A 232 -6.69 -14.98 0.95
N TYR A 233 -6.93 -14.04 0.04
CA TYR A 233 -8.11 -14.08 -0.83
C TYR A 233 -7.92 -15.05 -1.99
N ALA A 234 -6.68 -15.31 -2.43
CA ALA A 234 -6.41 -16.32 -3.44
C ALA A 234 -6.56 -17.75 -2.88
N LEU A 235 -6.21 -17.96 -1.60
CA LEU A 235 -6.37 -19.24 -0.91
C LEU A 235 -7.82 -19.50 -0.47
N PHE A 236 -8.55 -18.44 -0.09
CA PHE A 236 -9.94 -18.52 0.36
C PHE A 236 -10.89 -17.73 -0.56
N PRO A 237 -11.04 -18.11 -1.85
CA PRO A 237 -11.82 -17.35 -2.83
C PRO A 237 -13.32 -17.31 -2.53
N GLN A 238 -13.82 -18.18 -1.64
CA GLN A 238 -15.19 -18.16 -1.14
C GLN A 238 -15.48 -17.04 -0.14
N CYS A 239 -14.44 -16.37 0.39
CA CYS A 239 -14.58 -15.28 1.35
C CYS A 239 -14.34 -13.92 0.68
N ASN A 240 -15.22 -12.96 0.93
CA ASN A 240 -15.16 -11.61 0.36
C ASN A 240 -14.52 -10.59 1.31
N ILE A 241 -14.15 -11.01 2.53
CA ILE A 241 -13.53 -10.18 3.56
C ILE A 241 -12.69 -11.06 4.50
N SER A 242 -11.66 -10.47 5.12
CA SER A 242 -10.80 -11.16 6.08
C SER A 242 -10.57 -10.34 7.34
N ILE A 243 -10.26 -11.01 8.46
CA ILE A 243 -9.71 -10.43 9.69
C ILE A 243 -8.39 -11.13 10.00
N HIS A 244 -7.30 -10.37 10.12
CA HIS A 244 -6.05 -10.84 10.70
C HIS A 244 -6.00 -10.43 12.17
N VAL A 245 -5.77 -11.40 13.04
CA VAL A 245 -5.56 -11.20 14.48
C VAL A 245 -4.08 -11.38 14.76
N MET A 246 -3.43 -10.33 15.26
CA MET A 246 -1.99 -10.31 15.49
C MET A 246 -1.68 -9.61 16.80
N TRP A 247 -0.54 -9.95 17.41
CA TRP A 247 0.01 -9.14 18.48
C TRP A 247 0.41 -7.76 17.96
N GLY A 248 0.06 -6.72 18.70
CA GLY A 248 0.66 -5.40 18.49
C GLY A 248 2.06 -5.31 19.10
N LEU A 249 2.56 -4.08 19.22
CA LEU A 249 3.94 -3.82 19.64
C LEU A 249 4.27 -4.55 20.95
N GLN A 250 5.30 -5.40 20.93
CA GLN A 250 5.76 -6.16 22.09
C GLN A 250 4.64 -6.96 22.80
N LYS A 251 3.61 -7.40 22.06
CA LYS A 251 2.44 -8.11 22.61
C LYS A 251 1.66 -7.32 23.67
N GLN A 252 1.77 -5.99 23.71
CA GLN A 252 1.07 -5.14 24.67
C GLN A 252 -0.44 -5.08 24.44
N ASN A 253 -0.88 -5.32 23.20
CA ASN A 253 -2.28 -5.33 22.79
C ASN A 253 -2.49 -6.31 21.62
N THR A 254 -3.74 -6.54 21.26
CA THR A 254 -4.14 -7.33 20.09
C THR A 254 -4.68 -6.40 19.00
N VAL A 255 -4.20 -6.60 17.78
CA VAL A 255 -4.58 -5.86 16.58
C VAL A 255 -5.51 -6.73 15.75
N PHE A 256 -6.64 -6.15 15.36
CA PHE A 256 -7.52 -6.68 14.33
C PHE A 256 -7.33 -5.87 13.07
N ALA A 257 -6.85 -6.49 11.99
CA ALA A 257 -6.72 -5.86 10.69
C ALA A 257 -7.69 -6.51 9.70
N THR A 258 -8.64 -5.74 9.21
CA THR A 258 -9.72 -6.22 8.35
C THR A 258 -9.57 -5.64 6.96
N GLY A 259 -9.79 -6.47 5.93
CA GLY A 259 -9.70 -6.06 4.53
C GLY A 259 -10.66 -6.84 3.64
N LYS A 260 -11.25 -6.16 2.65
CA LYS A 260 -12.07 -6.79 1.62
C LYS A 260 -11.21 -7.49 0.58
N SER A 261 -11.74 -8.59 0.03
CA SER A 261 -11.15 -9.28 -1.10
C SER A 261 -11.11 -8.40 -2.33
N ILE A 262 -10.02 -8.53 -3.11
CA ILE A 262 -9.88 -7.87 -4.40
C ILE A 262 -10.42 -8.74 -5.55
N LEU A 263 -10.62 -10.03 -5.30
CA LEU A 263 -11.17 -11.01 -6.23
C LEU A 263 -12.70 -11.08 -6.15
N ASP A 264 -13.24 -11.07 -4.93
CA ASP A 264 -14.68 -10.93 -4.65
C ASP A 264 -14.94 -9.62 -3.91
N ARG A 265 -15.38 -8.61 -4.66
CA ARG A 265 -15.62 -7.24 -4.14
C ARG A 265 -17.06 -7.05 -3.62
N SER A 266 -17.78 -8.13 -3.31
CA SER A 266 -19.19 -8.09 -2.90
C SER A 266 -19.46 -7.69 -1.45
N SER A 267 -18.45 -7.72 -0.56
CA SER A 267 -18.62 -7.42 0.86
C SER A 267 -19.27 -6.05 1.09
N LYS A 268 -20.32 -6.01 1.90
CA LYS A 268 -21.09 -4.78 2.19
C LYS A 268 -20.58 -4.00 3.38
N THR A 269 -19.82 -4.62 4.27
CA THR A 269 -19.29 -3.97 5.48
C THR A 269 -18.47 -2.74 5.13
N HIS A 270 -18.77 -1.59 5.72
CA HIS A 270 -17.88 -0.43 5.64
C HIS A 270 -16.79 -0.55 6.71
N VAL A 271 -15.64 -1.13 6.34
CA VAL A 271 -14.60 -1.58 7.30
C VAL A 271 -14.09 -0.45 8.19
N GLY A 272 -13.77 0.72 7.64
CA GLY A 272 -13.26 1.86 8.40
C GLY A 272 -14.20 2.32 9.52
N ASN A 273 -15.48 2.50 9.20
CA ASN A 273 -16.53 2.85 10.17
C ASN A 273 -16.68 1.78 11.25
N LEU A 274 -16.71 0.49 10.88
CA LEU A 274 -16.78 -0.60 11.84
C LEU A 274 -15.59 -0.55 12.82
N MET A 275 -14.37 -0.36 12.32
CA MET A 275 -13.18 -0.28 13.18
C MET A 275 -13.17 0.99 14.05
N LEU A 276 -13.73 2.09 13.56
CA LEU A 276 -13.84 3.37 14.27
C LEU A 276 -14.71 3.25 15.53
N GLU A 277 -15.80 2.46 15.49
CA GLU A 277 -16.65 2.18 16.66
C GLU A 277 -15.87 1.57 17.84
N PHE A 278 -14.73 0.93 17.55
CA PHE A 278 -13.86 0.29 18.54
C PHE A 278 -12.53 1.03 18.73
N GLY A 279 -12.49 2.34 18.45
CA GLY A 279 -11.31 3.19 18.65
C GLY A 279 -10.21 3.00 17.60
N GLY A 280 -10.52 2.29 16.52
CA GLY A 280 -9.67 2.12 15.35
C GLY A 280 -9.99 3.11 14.25
N GLY A 281 -9.85 2.66 13.01
CA GLY A 281 -10.23 3.45 11.83
C GLY A 281 -9.78 2.79 10.54
N GLY A 282 -10.00 3.48 9.42
CA GLY A 282 -9.66 3.01 8.09
C GLY A 282 -10.52 3.68 7.02
N HIS A 283 -10.64 3.02 5.88
CA HIS A 283 -11.52 3.40 4.77
C HIS A 283 -12.53 2.29 4.48
N ALA A 284 -13.39 2.45 3.47
CA ALA A 284 -14.51 1.53 3.21
C ALA A 284 -14.09 0.05 3.05
N ALA A 285 -12.88 -0.21 2.53
CA ALA A 285 -12.40 -1.55 2.19
C ALA A 285 -11.36 -2.13 3.15
N ALA A 286 -10.75 -1.33 4.01
CA ALA A 286 -9.77 -1.81 4.98
C ALA A 286 -9.71 -0.92 6.22
N GLY A 287 -9.37 -1.51 7.35
CA GLY A 287 -9.24 -0.81 8.61
C GLY A 287 -8.64 -1.68 9.70
N THR A 288 -8.28 -1.04 10.79
CA THR A 288 -7.71 -1.73 11.95
C THR A 288 -8.27 -1.16 13.24
N CYS A 289 -8.44 -2.01 14.25
CA CYS A 289 -8.64 -1.58 15.64
C CYS A 289 -7.70 -2.37 16.57
N GLN A 290 -7.48 -1.85 17.77
CA GLN A 290 -6.59 -2.47 18.75
C GLN A 290 -7.27 -2.50 20.12
N VAL A 291 -7.16 -3.62 20.83
CA VAL A 291 -7.76 -3.80 22.16
C VAL A 291 -6.76 -4.45 23.10
N ALA A 292 -7.00 -4.29 24.41
CA ALA A 292 -6.25 -5.04 25.42
C ALA A 292 -6.43 -6.56 25.23
N ASN A 293 -5.38 -7.33 25.51
CA ASN A 293 -5.33 -8.77 25.20
C ASN A 293 -6.46 -9.57 25.87
N ASP A 294 -6.88 -9.18 27.08
CA ASP A 294 -7.98 -9.78 27.83
C ASP A 294 -9.36 -9.56 27.19
N LYS A 295 -9.48 -8.57 26.29
CA LYS A 295 -10.71 -8.26 25.54
C LYS A 295 -10.71 -8.82 24.12
N ALA A 296 -9.60 -9.37 23.65
CA ALA A 296 -9.40 -9.77 22.27
C ALA A 296 -10.47 -10.76 21.78
N ASP A 297 -10.71 -11.85 22.51
CA ASP A 297 -11.63 -12.89 22.05
C ASP A 297 -13.10 -12.42 22.03
N THR A 298 -13.45 -11.51 22.94
CA THR A 298 -14.78 -10.87 22.93
C THR A 298 -14.92 -9.94 21.72
N MET A 299 -13.90 -9.12 21.45
CA MET A 299 -13.88 -8.24 20.29
C MET A 299 -13.97 -9.03 18.98
N LEU A 300 -13.19 -10.11 18.85
CA LEU A 300 -13.19 -10.95 17.67
C LEU A 300 -14.59 -11.51 17.37
N LYS A 301 -15.30 -12.01 18.39
CA LYS A 301 -16.68 -12.48 18.23
C LYS A 301 -17.61 -11.37 17.74
N THR A 302 -17.54 -10.18 18.34
CA THR A 302 -18.34 -9.02 17.91
C THR A 302 -18.07 -8.64 16.45
N LEU A 303 -16.81 -8.61 16.03
CA LEU A 303 -16.45 -8.31 14.65
C LEU A 303 -16.95 -9.38 13.67
N ILE A 304 -16.80 -10.66 14.02
CA ILE A 304 -17.30 -11.78 13.21
C ILE A 304 -18.81 -11.67 13.03
N GLU A 305 -19.57 -11.50 14.11
CA GLU A 305 -21.03 -11.38 14.07
C GLU A 305 -21.47 -10.21 13.18
N ARG A 306 -20.80 -9.06 13.31
CA ARG A 306 -21.18 -7.88 12.52
C ARG A 306 -20.90 -8.07 11.03
N ILE A 307 -19.70 -8.54 10.70
CA ILE A 307 -19.27 -8.71 9.30
C ILE A 307 -20.11 -9.77 8.59
N THR A 308 -20.38 -10.90 9.27
CA THR A 308 -21.18 -11.98 8.67
C THR A 308 -22.66 -11.64 8.55
N THR A 309 -23.19 -10.72 9.37
CA THR A 309 -24.55 -10.20 9.25
C THR A 309 -24.71 -9.28 8.04
N ASP A 310 -23.70 -8.47 7.72
CA ASP A 310 -23.74 -7.56 6.57
C ASP A 310 -23.72 -8.31 5.23
N GLY A 311 -22.93 -9.39 5.15
CA GLY A 311 -22.70 -10.20 3.95
C GLY A 311 -21.60 -9.69 3.02
#